data_AF-A0A924HL04-F1
#
_entry.id   AF-A0A924HL04-F1
#
_cell.length_a   1.000
_cell.length_b   1.000
_cell.length_c   1.000
_cell.angle_alpha   90.00
_cell.angle_beta   90.00
_cell.angle_gamma   90.00
#
_symmetry.space_group_name_H-M   'P 1'
#
loop_
_entity.id
_entity.type
_entity.pdbx_description
1 polymer ?
#
loop_
_entity_poly.entity_id
_entity_poly.type
_entity_poly.pdbx_seq_one_letter_code
_entity_poly.pdbx_strand_id
1 'polypeptide(L)'
;MKRFTVLIITLLLLSSFSFAQTKVPSVLEFTQSFKKFEGYFNFYYDDKTGKIYLEVDQLEREFLYFNSLSTGVGNGGPERGQASSAMFKFIKEGTKILLIQPVTNFRADSKDKDEVNAVAQNFAKSVIFGFTPISTTGDTYLIDLTPFIIRDSQAIGPRLGASQARGAAATASYRVDDTRSVVYLANTKNFPKNTEFEALITFVGATPDVQAVTVNMHQSFVALPEDGFEMRKFDPRSSSVQFRYMDFSAPMAEPIVKRTISRHRLQKKNPNAAMSEAIKPIVYYLSRGVPEPIKTALLSGGMWWNQAFEAAGFKNAFQFKELPEGADPMDIRYNVVNWITRSGSPARAFSFGSSYTDPRTGEIIKGVVTLGSDRHRQDYLIAIGLMQPYIDGKKIPKEIEELALN
;
A
#
# COMPACT_ATOMS: atom_id res chain seq x y z
N MET A 1 30.62 -87.13 -8.89
CA MET A 1 30.71 -86.37 -10.17
C MET A 1 29.52 -85.40 -10.26
N LYS A 2 29.53 -84.34 -9.43
CA LYS A 2 29.58 -82.91 -9.80
C LYS A 2 28.60 -82.47 -10.92
N ARG A 3 27.37 -82.16 -10.53
CA ARG A 3 26.45 -81.21 -11.18
C ARG A 3 26.47 -79.92 -10.36
N PHE A 4 27.21 -78.90 -10.78
CA PHE A 4 27.15 -77.55 -10.20
C PHE A 4 27.82 -76.57 -11.17
N THR A 5 27.12 -76.22 -12.24
CA THR A 5 27.64 -75.22 -13.20
C THR A 5 26.54 -74.44 -13.91
N VAL A 6 25.44 -74.06 -13.23
CA VAL A 6 24.48 -73.10 -13.78
C VAL A 6 23.81 -72.33 -12.64
N LEU A 7 24.53 -71.44 -11.94
CA LEU A 7 23.87 -70.47 -11.05
C LEU A 7 24.75 -69.28 -10.62
N ILE A 8 25.61 -68.73 -11.48
CA ILE A 8 26.39 -67.51 -11.12
C ILE A 8 26.54 -66.56 -12.33
N ILE A 9 25.47 -66.31 -13.11
CA ILE A 9 25.45 -65.23 -14.13
C ILE A 9 24.12 -64.43 -14.07
N THR A 10 23.38 -64.48 -12.95
CA THR A 10 22.10 -63.75 -12.81
C THR A 10 22.09 -62.74 -11.66
N LEU A 11 23.28 -62.37 -11.15
CA LEU A 11 23.41 -61.43 -10.02
C LEU A 11 24.43 -60.31 -10.32
N LEU A 12 24.42 -59.78 -11.55
CA LEU A 12 25.23 -58.62 -11.96
C LEU A 12 24.45 -57.63 -12.83
N LEU A 13 23.13 -57.57 -12.63
CA LEU A 13 22.25 -56.51 -13.11
C LEU A 13 21.62 -55.81 -11.89
N LEU A 14 22.44 -55.36 -10.95
CA LEU A 14 22.04 -54.23 -10.10
C LEU A 14 22.10 -52.99 -11.00
N SER A 15 20.96 -52.71 -11.62
CA SER A 15 20.63 -51.44 -12.22
C SER A 15 21.01 -50.32 -11.25
N SER A 16 22.07 -49.60 -11.61
CA SER A 16 22.41 -48.33 -11.01
C SER A 16 21.30 -47.34 -11.37
N PHE A 17 20.20 -47.36 -10.64
CA PHE A 17 19.26 -46.26 -10.61
C PHE A 17 19.98 -45.08 -9.96
N SER A 18 20.75 -44.34 -10.76
CA SER A 18 21.09 -42.97 -10.44
C SER A 18 19.77 -42.23 -10.38
N PHE A 19 19.27 -41.98 -9.16
CA PHE A 19 18.33 -40.90 -8.95
C PHE A 19 19.01 -39.65 -9.46
N ALA A 20 18.65 -39.21 -10.66
CA ALA A 20 18.95 -37.87 -11.11
C ALA A 20 18.23 -36.94 -10.13
N GLN A 21 18.95 -36.48 -9.12
CA GLN A 21 18.48 -35.44 -8.22
C GLN A 21 18.28 -34.23 -9.13
N THR A 22 17.02 -33.93 -9.47
CA THR A 22 16.65 -32.76 -10.26
C THR A 22 17.16 -31.54 -9.49
N LYS A 23 18.33 -31.06 -9.89
CA LYS A 23 18.97 -29.90 -9.29
C LYS A 23 18.02 -28.74 -9.51
N VAL A 24 17.48 -28.19 -8.43
CA VAL A 24 16.69 -26.96 -8.49
C VAL A 24 17.58 -25.92 -9.19
N PRO A 25 17.13 -25.34 -10.33
CA PRO A 25 17.94 -24.38 -11.08
C PRO A 25 18.28 -23.19 -10.17
N SER A 26 19.45 -22.59 -10.35
CA SER A 26 19.79 -21.36 -9.64
C SER A 26 18.87 -20.21 -10.06
N VAL A 27 18.78 -19.15 -9.25
CA VAL A 27 17.91 -18.01 -9.55
C VAL A 27 18.30 -17.41 -10.89
N LEU A 28 19.61 -17.22 -11.09
CA LEU A 28 20.16 -16.70 -12.35
C LEU A 28 19.76 -17.57 -13.55
N GLU A 29 19.92 -18.90 -13.46
CA GLU A 29 19.54 -19.82 -14.55
C GLU A 29 18.04 -19.78 -14.85
N PHE A 30 17.20 -19.66 -13.82
CA PHE A 30 15.75 -19.62 -14.00
C PHE A 30 15.28 -18.32 -14.65
N THR A 31 15.95 -17.20 -14.37
CA THR A 31 15.49 -15.86 -14.77
C THR A 31 16.25 -15.25 -15.95
N GLN A 32 17.14 -16.01 -16.63
CA GLN A 32 18.01 -15.46 -17.69
C GLN A 32 17.27 -14.72 -18.80
N SER A 33 16.08 -15.19 -19.17
CA SER A 33 15.26 -14.59 -20.23
C SER A 33 14.17 -13.64 -19.72
N PHE A 34 14.11 -13.38 -18.41
CA PHE A 34 13.05 -12.56 -17.81
C PHE A 34 13.48 -11.11 -17.70
N LYS A 35 12.51 -10.20 -17.77
CA LYS A 35 12.75 -8.77 -17.52
C LYS A 35 12.92 -8.54 -16.03
N LYS A 36 14.11 -8.14 -15.60
CA LYS A 36 14.42 -7.79 -14.21
C LYS A 36 13.96 -6.37 -13.88
N PHE A 37 13.39 -6.20 -12.69
CA PHE A 37 13.02 -4.92 -12.10
C PHE A 37 13.73 -4.77 -10.76
N GLU A 38 14.71 -3.87 -10.70
CA GLU A 38 15.50 -3.62 -9.48
C GLU A 38 14.90 -2.50 -8.64
N GLY A 39 14.98 -2.63 -7.31
CA GLY A 39 14.39 -1.67 -6.38
C GLY A 39 14.33 -2.21 -4.96
N TYR A 40 13.22 -2.03 -4.26
CA TYR A 40 13.10 -2.41 -2.86
C TYR A 40 13.09 -3.95 -2.69
N PHE A 41 12.16 -4.63 -3.36
CA PHE A 41 12.27 -6.05 -3.64
C PHE A 41 12.52 -6.23 -5.13
N ASN A 42 13.62 -6.91 -5.49
CA ASN A 42 13.84 -7.26 -6.88
C ASN A 42 12.79 -8.28 -7.34
N PHE A 43 12.28 -8.09 -8.55
CA PHE A 43 11.39 -9.06 -9.17
C PHE A 43 11.69 -9.22 -10.66
N TYR A 44 11.17 -10.29 -11.23
CA TYR A 44 11.30 -10.64 -12.64
C TYR A 44 9.92 -10.81 -13.25
N TYR A 45 9.77 -10.35 -14.48
CA TYR A 45 8.58 -10.59 -15.30
C TYR A 45 8.94 -11.51 -16.46
N ASP A 46 8.18 -12.59 -16.63
CA ASP A 46 8.28 -13.47 -17.78
C ASP A 46 7.25 -13.06 -18.84
N ASP A 47 7.71 -12.40 -19.91
CA ASP A 47 6.86 -11.96 -21.02
C ASP A 47 6.12 -13.13 -21.72
N LYS A 48 6.60 -14.38 -21.59
CA LYS A 48 5.97 -15.54 -22.22
C LYS A 48 4.75 -16.02 -21.44
N THR A 49 4.79 -15.95 -20.12
CA THR A 49 3.72 -16.48 -19.25
C THR A 49 2.92 -15.39 -18.55
N GLY A 50 3.40 -14.14 -18.56
CA GLY A 50 2.82 -13.02 -17.85
C GLY A 50 3.00 -13.08 -16.32
N LYS A 51 3.89 -13.95 -15.83
CA LYS A 51 4.11 -14.18 -14.40
C LYS A 51 5.12 -13.21 -13.80
N ILE A 52 4.94 -12.94 -12.51
CA ILE A 52 5.88 -12.20 -11.67
C ILE A 52 6.54 -13.14 -10.67
N TYR A 53 7.87 -13.11 -10.65
CA TYR A 53 8.69 -13.85 -9.70
C TYR A 53 9.44 -12.87 -8.80
N LEU A 54 9.34 -13.06 -7.48
CA LEU A 54 9.97 -12.17 -6.49
C LEU A 54 11.23 -12.82 -5.91
N GLU A 55 12.31 -12.05 -5.81
CA GLU A 55 13.46 -12.43 -4.99
C GLU A 55 13.17 -12.12 -3.51
N VAL A 56 13.33 -13.13 -2.67
CA VAL A 56 13.28 -13.00 -1.22
C VAL A 56 14.65 -13.35 -0.67
N ASP A 57 15.43 -12.34 -0.34
CA ASP A 57 16.78 -12.43 0.21
C ASP A 57 16.85 -12.01 1.71
N GLN A 58 15.76 -11.46 2.23
CA GLN A 58 15.67 -10.93 3.60
C GLN A 58 14.47 -11.52 4.33
N LEU A 59 14.67 -12.71 4.90
CA LEU A 59 13.72 -13.30 5.84
C LEU A 59 13.67 -12.49 7.13
N GLU A 60 12.54 -12.58 7.83
CA GLU A 60 12.22 -11.89 9.09
C GLU A 60 12.18 -10.35 9.02
N ARG A 61 12.58 -9.73 7.91
CA ARG A 61 12.50 -8.28 7.72
C ARG A 61 11.05 -7.85 7.51
N GLU A 62 10.60 -6.94 8.36
CA GLU A 62 9.27 -6.35 8.27
C GLU A 62 9.22 -5.26 7.19
N PHE A 63 8.10 -5.20 6.48
CA PHE A 63 7.77 -4.17 5.52
C PHE A 63 6.29 -3.82 5.60
N LEU A 64 5.94 -2.62 5.16
CA LEU A 64 4.55 -2.20 5.07
C LEU A 64 3.96 -2.76 3.78
N TYR A 65 2.90 -3.54 3.90
CA TYR A 65 2.02 -3.88 2.80
C TYR A 65 0.86 -2.89 2.75
N PHE A 66 0.67 -2.26 1.61
CA PHE A 66 -0.47 -1.39 1.35
C PHE A 66 -1.24 -1.92 0.16
N ASN A 67 -2.56 -1.89 0.23
CA ASN A 67 -3.40 -2.18 -0.92
C ASN A 67 -4.52 -1.18 -1.09
N SER A 68 -4.87 -0.92 -2.35
CA SER A 68 -5.93 0.02 -2.68
C SER A 68 -6.64 -0.36 -3.98
N LEU A 69 -7.83 0.20 -4.15
CA LEU A 69 -8.54 0.16 -5.43
C LEU A 69 -8.14 1.34 -6.32
N SER A 70 -7.43 1.04 -7.42
CA SER A 70 -7.11 2.02 -8.46
C SER A 70 -8.35 2.40 -9.27
N THR A 71 -9.31 1.49 -9.38
CA THR A 71 -10.68 1.71 -9.89
C THR A 71 -11.70 1.20 -8.89
N GLY A 72 -12.81 1.92 -8.73
CA GLY A 72 -13.91 1.52 -7.84
C GLY A 72 -14.97 0.72 -8.59
N VAL A 73 -15.78 -0.03 -7.86
CA VAL A 73 -16.93 -0.76 -8.41
C VAL A 73 -18.07 0.18 -8.82
N GLY A 74 -18.21 1.32 -8.13
CA GLY A 74 -19.34 2.25 -8.34
C GLY A 74 -20.65 1.76 -7.70
N ASN A 75 -21.72 2.57 -7.81
CA ASN A 75 -23.09 2.24 -7.38
C ASN A 75 -23.23 1.68 -5.94
N GLY A 76 -22.47 2.22 -4.98
CA GLY A 76 -22.52 1.81 -3.57
C GLY A 76 -21.63 0.61 -3.21
N GLY A 77 -20.85 0.07 -4.15
CA GLY A 77 -19.77 -0.89 -3.89
C GLY A 77 -18.45 -0.22 -3.46
N PRO A 78 -17.38 -1.00 -3.22
CA PRO A 78 -16.03 -0.49 -2.91
C PRO A 78 -15.58 0.64 -3.83
N GLU A 79 -15.14 1.75 -3.25
CA GLU A 79 -14.82 2.97 -3.99
C GLU A 79 -13.33 3.06 -4.36
N ARG A 80 -13.04 3.79 -5.45
CA ARG A 80 -11.67 4.12 -5.85
C ARG A 80 -10.96 4.89 -4.74
N GLY A 81 -9.79 4.40 -4.32
CA GLY A 81 -9.00 4.97 -3.24
C GLY A 81 -9.30 4.35 -1.88
N GLN A 82 -10.28 3.44 -1.78
CA GLN A 82 -10.40 2.58 -0.60
C GLN A 82 -9.10 1.79 -0.44
N ALA A 83 -8.48 1.93 0.72
CA ALA A 83 -7.16 1.37 0.98
C ALA A 83 -7.07 0.75 2.38
N SER A 84 -6.15 -0.18 2.54
CA SER A 84 -5.74 -0.69 3.83
C SER A 84 -4.24 -0.92 3.87
N SER A 85 -3.69 -0.96 5.07
CA SER A 85 -2.26 -1.21 5.29
C SER A 85 -2.07 -2.17 6.43
N ALA A 86 -1.09 -3.06 6.30
CA ALA A 86 -0.67 -4.01 7.31
C ALA A 86 0.85 -4.18 7.26
N MET A 87 1.46 -4.58 8.36
CA MET A 87 2.87 -4.96 8.36
C MET A 87 2.98 -6.44 7.99
N PHE A 88 3.85 -6.77 7.04
CA PHE A 88 4.16 -8.15 6.69
C PHE A 88 5.65 -8.44 6.84
N LYS A 89 5.99 -9.73 6.92
CA LYS A 89 7.36 -10.23 6.76
C LYS A 89 7.34 -11.61 6.11
N PHE A 90 8.42 -11.96 5.43
CA PHE A 90 8.65 -13.32 4.94
C PHE A 90 9.36 -14.14 6.01
N ILE A 91 8.90 -15.35 6.28
CA ILE A 91 9.60 -16.32 7.10
C ILE A 91 9.77 -17.61 6.32
N LYS A 92 10.79 -18.41 6.64
CA LYS A 92 10.91 -19.76 6.09
C LYS A 92 10.45 -20.76 7.14
N GLU A 93 9.48 -21.59 6.77
CA GLU A 93 9.08 -22.73 7.58
C GLU A 93 9.00 -24.01 6.77
N GLY A 94 9.76 -25.02 7.20
CA GLY A 94 10.01 -26.22 6.43
C GLY A 94 10.46 -25.89 4.99
N THR A 95 9.66 -26.33 4.02
CA THR A 95 9.88 -26.15 2.58
C THR A 95 9.18 -24.91 2.00
N LYS A 96 8.51 -24.11 2.82
CA LYS A 96 7.73 -22.96 2.38
C LYS A 96 8.34 -21.63 2.83
N ILE A 97 8.12 -20.61 2.01
CA ILE A 97 8.26 -19.21 2.40
C ILE A 97 6.87 -18.70 2.72
N LEU A 98 6.63 -18.33 3.97
CA LEU A 98 5.34 -17.83 4.43
C LEU A 98 5.40 -16.31 4.52
N LEU A 99 4.39 -15.65 3.97
CA LEU A 99 4.13 -14.24 4.21
C LEU A 99 3.22 -14.13 5.43
N ILE A 100 3.73 -13.52 6.50
CA ILE A 100 3.04 -13.43 7.79
C ILE A 100 2.75 -11.98 8.11
N GLN A 101 1.58 -11.72 8.68
CA GLN A 101 1.21 -10.45 9.31
C GLN A 101 1.46 -10.54 10.82
N PRO A 102 2.47 -9.82 11.35
CA PRO A 102 2.66 -9.69 12.78
C PRO A 102 1.54 -8.89 13.43
N VAL A 103 1.35 -9.11 14.73
CA VAL A 103 0.39 -8.36 15.55
C VAL A 103 1.05 -7.09 16.05
N THR A 104 0.55 -5.92 15.64
CA THR A 104 1.10 -4.60 16.05
C THR A 104 0.26 -3.88 17.09
N ASN A 105 -1.01 -4.28 17.26
CA ASN A 105 -1.96 -3.61 18.15
C ASN A 105 -1.85 -4.05 19.61
N PHE A 106 -1.21 -5.20 19.85
CA PHE A 106 -1.00 -5.79 21.16
C PHE A 106 0.49 -6.12 21.29
N ARG A 107 1.19 -5.42 22.19
CA ARG A 107 2.64 -5.55 22.33
C ARG A 107 3.10 -5.14 23.73
N ALA A 108 4.38 -5.32 24.01
CA ALA A 108 5.05 -4.71 25.15
C ALA A 108 6.12 -3.75 24.64
N ASP A 109 6.12 -2.50 25.11
CA ASP A 109 7.17 -1.51 24.83
C ASP A 109 8.28 -1.60 25.91
N SER A 110 8.86 -2.79 26.03
CA SER A 110 9.85 -3.13 27.08
C SER A 110 11.25 -3.38 26.49
N LYS A 111 12.28 -3.19 27.32
CA LYS A 111 13.65 -3.61 27.00
C LYS A 111 13.88 -5.10 27.29
N ASP A 112 12.99 -5.71 28.06
CA ASP A 112 13.02 -7.14 28.33
C ASP A 112 12.47 -7.92 27.14
N LYS A 113 13.34 -8.69 26.48
CA LYS A 113 12.97 -9.48 25.31
C LYS A 113 12.00 -10.61 25.65
N ASP A 114 12.06 -11.16 26.85
CA ASP A 114 11.19 -12.27 27.25
C ASP A 114 9.75 -11.76 27.46
N GLU A 115 9.58 -10.57 28.03
CA GLU A 115 8.29 -9.89 28.13
C GLU A 115 7.69 -9.59 26.74
N VAL A 116 8.51 -9.02 25.84
CA VAL A 116 8.09 -8.75 24.44
C VAL A 116 7.67 -10.04 23.73
N ASN A 117 8.46 -11.10 23.88
CA ASN A 117 8.18 -12.40 23.27
C ASN A 117 6.94 -13.06 23.85
N ALA A 118 6.73 -13.00 25.17
CA ALA A 118 5.57 -13.57 25.84
C ALA A 118 4.27 -12.95 25.30
N VAL A 119 4.22 -11.62 25.15
CA VAL A 119 3.07 -10.95 24.54
C VAL A 119 2.91 -11.40 23.09
N ALA A 120 3.99 -11.38 22.29
CA ALA A 120 3.92 -11.74 20.87
C ALA A 120 3.49 -13.20 20.61
N GLN A 121 3.78 -14.13 21.53
CA GLN A 121 3.38 -15.54 21.44
C GLN A 121 1.93 -15.80 21.86
N ASN A 122 1.35 -14.91 22.68
CA ASN A 122 -0.03 -15.04 23.16
C ASN A 122 -1.09 -14.55 22.15
N PHE A 123 -0.67 -13.96 21.02
CA PHE A 123 -1.57 -13.56 19.95
C PHE A 123 -1.30 -14.37 18.68
N ALA A 124 -2.38 -14.86 18.06
CA ALA A 124 -2.29 -15.59 16.81
C ALA A 124 -1.71 -14.71 15.70
N LYS A 125 -0.70 -15.22 15.00
CA LYS A 125 -0.16 -14.62 13.78
C LYS A 125 -1.01 -15.05 12.59
N SER A 126 -1.20 -14.18 11.61
CA SER A 126 -1.91 -14.54 10.37
C SER A 126 -0.90 -14.91 9.29
N VAL A 127 -0.95 -16.15 8.80
CA VAL A 127 -0.29 -16.55 7.56
C VAL A 127 -1.15 -16.05 6.40
N ILE A 128 -0.66 -15.06 5.68
CA ILE A 128 -1.37 -14.39 4.58
C ILE A 128 -1.25 -15.19 3.29
N PHE A 129 -0.05 -15.74 3.04
CA PHE A 129 0.21 -16.55 1.86
C PHE A 129 1.38 -17.50 2.12
N GLY A 130 1.38 -18.65 1.44
CA GLY A 130 2.48 -19.61 1.49
C GLY A 130 3.01 -19.91 0.09
N PHE A 131 4.29 -19.67 -0.12
CA PHE A 131 4.99 -19.89 -1.37
C PHE A 131 5.90 -21.11 -1.25
N THR A 132 5.96 -21.91 -2.32
CA THR A 132 7.03 -22.89 -2.50
C THR A 132 8.10 -22.24 -3.38
N PRO A 133 9.35 -22.10 -2.92
CA PRO A 133 10.43 -21.60 -3.76
C PRO A 133 10.56 -22.43 -5.04
N ILE A 134 10.59 -21.75 -6.17
CA ILE A 134 10.79 -22.37 -7.49
C ILE A 134 12.28 -22.49 -7.84
N SER A 135 13.09 -21.66 -7.20
CA SER A 135 14.55 -21.65 -7.31
C SER A 135 15.16 -21.10 -6.02
N THR A 136 16.41 -21.46 -5.75
CA THR A 136 17.15 -21.00 -4.57
C THR A 136 18.63 -20.85 -4.92
N THR A 137 19.27 -19.82 -4.40
CA THR A 137 20.71 -19.60 -4.52
C THR A 137 21.23 -19.03 -3.21
N GLY A 138 21.96 -19.84 -2.43
CA GLY A 138 22.29 -19.49 -1.05
C GLY A 138 21.02 -19.27 -0.22
N ASP A 139 20.93 -18.12 0.45
CA ASP A 139 19.77 -17.70 1.25
C ASP A 139 18.75 -16.86 0.46
N THR A 140 18.89 -16.76 -0.86
CA THR A 140 17.93 -16.09 -1.75
C THR A 140 16.95 -17.09 -2.34
N TYR A 141 15.66 -16.83 -2.17
CA TYR A 141 14.57 -17.66 -2.66
C TYR A 141 13.83 -16.93 -3.77
N LEU A 142 13.60 -17.60 -4.89
CA LEU A 142 12.71 -17.10 -5.94
C LEU A 142 11.34 -17.73 -5.76
N ILE A 143 10.29 -16.90 -5.69
CA ILE A 143 8.89 -17.34 -5.51
C ILE A 143 8.01 -16.84 -6.66
N ASP A 144 7.01 -17.64 -7.07
CA ASP A 144 5.95 -17.17 -7.97
C ASP A 144 4.97 -16.29 -7.16
N LEU A 145 5.05 -14.98 -7.37
CA LEU A 145 4.23 -13.99 -6.66
C LEU A 145 2.87 -13.78 -7.34
N THR A 146 2.71 -14.23 -8.59
CA THR A 146 1.53 -14.00 -9.42
C THR A 146 0.21 -14.34 -8.70
N PRO A 147 0.06 -15.51 -8.05
CA PRO A 147 -1.20 -15.86 -7.36
C PRO A 147 -1.50 -14.95 -6.16
N PHE A 148 -0.46 -14.38 -5.52
CA PHE A 148 -0.64 -13.42 -4.45
C PHE A 148 -1.08 -12.05 -4.99
N ILE A 149 -0.63 -11.66 -6.19
CA ILE A 149 -1.03 -10.41 -6.83
C ILE A 149 -2.48 -10.53 -7.35
N ILE A 150 -2.82 -11.64 -8.00
CA ILE A 150 -4.15 -11.92 -8.56
C ILE A 150 -5.04 -12.59 -7.51
N ARG A 151 -5.30 -11.89 -6.41
CA ARG A 151 -6.27 -12.32 -5.39
C ARG A 151 -7.14 -11.16 -4.98
N ASP A 152 -8.29 -11.48 -4.39
CA ASP A 152 -9.14 -10.50 -3.75
C ASP A 152 -8.52 -10.00 -2.44
N SER A 153 -7.59 -9.05 -2.55
CA SER A 153 -6.82 -8.57 -1.40
C SER A 153 -7.60 -7.70 -0.42
N GLN A 154 -8.81 -7.28 -0.79
CA GLN A 154 -9.67 -6.40 0.01
C GLN A 154 -11.00 -7.06 0.39
N ALA A 155 -11.16 -8.36 0.12
CA ALA A 155 -12.39 -9.12 0.36
C ALA A 155 -13.62 -8.43 -0.27
N ILE A 156 -13.49 -8.00 -1.52
CA ILE A 156 -14.53 -7.39 -2.35
C ILE A 156 -15.63 -8.40 -2.69
N GLY A 157 -15.27 -9.62 -3.09
CA GLY A 157 -16.21 -10.65 -3.53
C GLY A 157 -17.33 -10.91 -2.52
N PRO A 158 -17.02 -11.14 -1.23
CA PRO A 158 -18.02 -11.26 -0.17
C PRO A 158 -18.93 -10.02 -0.01
N ARG A 159 -18.40 -8.81 -0.21
CA ARG A 159 -19.14 -7.54 -0.05
C ARG A 159 -20.09 -7.28 -1.22
N LEU A 160 -19.68 -7.62 -2.44
CA LEU A 160 -20.53 -7.52 -3.62
C LEU A 160 -21.79 -8.37 -3.47
N GLY A 161 -21.63 -9.62 -3.00
CA GLY A 161 -22.75 -10.52 -2.74
C GLY A 161 -23.75 -10.01 -1.69
N ALA A 162 -23.28 -9.23 -0.71
CA ALA A 162 -24.14 -8.64 0.33
C ALA A 162 -24.93 -7.41 -0.18
N SER A 163 -24.34 -6.60 -1.06
CA SER A 163 -24.96 -5.35 -1.56
C SER A 163 -26.17 -5.55 -2.49
N GLN A 164 -26.21 -6.66 -3.24
CA GLN A 164 -27.35 -7.00 -4.11
C GLN A 164 -28.50 -7.70 -3.37
N ALA A 165 -28.28 -8.16 -2.14
CA ALA A 165 -29.21 -8.98 -1.36
C ALA A 165 -30.16 -8.17 -0.45
N ARG A 166 -30.62 -6.98 -0.87
CA ARG A 166 -31.76 -6.32 -0.21
C ARG A 166 -33.06 -7.01 -0.66
N GLY A 167 -33.34 -8.20 -0.11
CA GLY A 167 -34.68 -8.83 -0.19
C GLY A 167 -34.75 -10.30 -0.58
N ALA A 168 -33.66 -10.94 -1.02
CA ALA A 168 -33.60 -12.38 -1.27
C ALA A 168 -32.21 -12.92 -0.90
N ALA A 169 -32.18 -14.14 -0.37
CA ALA A 169 -31.05 -14.84 0.25
C ALA A 169 -29.64 -14.36 -0.14
N ALA A 170 -28.83 -14.02 0.87
CA ALA A 170 -27.43 -13.61 0.75
C ALA A 170 -26.51 -14.79 0.32
N THR A 171 -26.73 -15.35 -0.88
CA THR A 171 -26.05 -16.56 -1.36
C THR A 171 -25.25 -16.40 -2.64
N ALA A 172 -25.30 -15.24 -3.32
CA ALA A 172 -24.43 -14.99 -4.47
C ALA A 172 -23.05 -14.49 -4.02
N SER A 173 -22.18 -15.41 -3.58
CA SER A 173 -20.76 -15.08 -3.37
C SER A 173 -20.10 -14.82 -4.72
N TYR A 174 -19.47 -13.64 -4.87
CA TYR A 174 -18.60 -13.40 -6.00
C TYR A 174 -17.25 -14.05 -5.75
N ARG A 175 -16.67 -14.66 -6.79
CA ARG A 175 -15.30 -15.22 -6.77
C ARG A 175 -14.46 -14.60 -7.86
N VAL A 176 -13.14 -14.59 -7.66
CA VAL A 176 -12.20 -14.19 -8.69
C VAL A 176 -12.27 -15.19 -9.85
N ASP A 177 -12.29 -14.67 -11.07
CA ASP A 177 -12.19 -15.41 -12.31
C ASP A 177 -10.75 -15.29 -12.85
N ASP A 178 -9.94 -16.33 -12.62
CA ASP A 178 -8.53 -16.35 -12.98
C ASP A 178 -8.31 -16.16 -14.49
N THR A 179 -9.25 -16.60 -15.34
CA THR A 179 -9.12 -16.50 -16.80
C THR A 179 -9.29 -15.07 -17.30
N ARG A 180 -9.94 -14.21 -16.50
CA ARG A 180 -10.17 -12.78 -16.79
C ARG A 180 -9.46 -11.87 -15.79
N SER A 181 -8.47 -12.40 -15.09
CA SER A 181 -7.67 -11.66 -14.13
C SER A 181 -6.20 -11.79 -14.48
N VAL A 182 -5.48 -10.67 -14.46
CA VAL A 182 -4.10 -10.62 -14.97
C VAL A 182 -3.31 -9.53 -14.26
N VAL A 183 -2.01 -9.74 -14.14
CA VAL A 183 -1.06 -8.69 -13.75
C VAL A 183 -1.12 -7.55 -14.77
N TYR A 184 -1.29 -6.32 -14.28
CA TYR A 184 -1.25 -5.12 -15.08
C TYR A 184 0.16 -4.50 -15.04
N LEU A 185 1.00 -4.90 -16.00
CA LEU A 185 2.42 -4.55 -16.00
C LEU A 185 2.69 -3.04 -16.09
N ALA A 186 1.82 -2.26 -16.75
CA ALA A 186 2.01 -0.82 -16.93
C ALA A 186 2.08 -0.03 -15.61
N ASN A 187 1.38 -0.50 -14.57
CA ASN A 187 1.43 0.05 -13.21
C ASN A 187 2.20 -0.85 -12.23
N THR A 188 2.96 -1.81 -12.74
CA THR A 188 3.88 -2.61 -11.94
C THR A 188 5.28 -2.02 -12.08
N LYS A 189 5.80 -1.47 -10.98
CA LYS A 189 7.02 -0.64 -10.97
C LYS A 189 7.87 -0.98 -9.76
N ASN A 190 9.15 -0.63 -9.84
CA ASN A 190 10.04 -0.79 -8.71
C ASN A 190 10.80 0.49 -8.44
N PHE A 191 10.92 0.83 -7.15
CA PHE A 191 11.57 2.04 -6.67
C PHE A 191 12.51 1.67 -5.51
N PRO A 192 13.45 2.55 -5.13
CA PRO A 192 14.41 2.24 -4.07
C PRO A 192 13.79 1.90 -2.70
N LYS A 193 12.57 2.37 -2.42
CA LYS A 193 11.90 2.19 -1.12
C LYS A 193 10.52 1.55 -1.19
N ASN A 194 10.06 1.19 -2.38
CA ASN A 194 8.80 0.49 -2.57
C ASN A 194 8.77 -0.30 -3.87
N THR A 195 8.05 -1.42 -3.86
CA THR A 195 7.78 -2.25 -5.02
C THR A 195 6.28 -2.28 -5.24
N GLU A 196 5.87 -1.92 -6.44
CA GLU A 196 4.48 -1.68 -6.81
C GLU A 196 3.97 -2.74 -7.77
N PHE A 197 2.82 -3.32 -7.45
CA PHE A 197 2.13 -4.30 -8.27
C PHE A 197 0.69 -3.83 -8.53
N GLU A 198 0.19 -4.12 -9.72
CA GLU A 198 -1.23 -3.93 -10.02
C GLU A 198 -1.77 -5.15 -10.75
N ALA A 199 -3.01 -5.52 -10.45
CA ALA A 199 -3.75 -6.53 -11.20
C ALA A 199 -5.11 -6.01 -11.60
N LEU A 200 -5.52 -6.37 -12.81
CA LEU A 200 -6.91 -6.32 -13.24
C LEU A 200 -7.56 -7.62 -12.75
N ILE A 201 -8.58 -7.49 -11.90
CA ILE A 201 -9.25 -8.63 -11.25
C ILE A 201 -10.72 -8.59 -11.59
N THR A 202 -11.21 -9.69 -12.16
CA THR A 202 -12.61 -9.89 -12.52
C THR A 202 -13.28 -10.80 -11.51
N PHE A 203 -14.40 -10.34 -10.98
CA PHE A 203 -15.27 -11.06 -10.06
C PHE A 203 -16.51 -11.56 -10.79
N VAL A 204 -16.89 -12.82 -10.57
CA VAL A 204 -18.11 -13.44 -11.11
C VAL A 204 -19.04 -13.89 -10.01
N GLY A 205 -20.33 -13.62 -10.19
CA GLY A 205 -21.37 -14.19 -9.35
C GLY A 205 -21.48 -15.70 -9.53
N ALA A 206 -22.00 -16.38 -8.50
CA ALA A 206 -22.22 -17.82 -8.53
C ALA A 206 -23.43 -18.23 -9.40
N THR A 207 -24.31 -17.30 -9.77
CA THR A 207 -25.52 -17.55 -10.57
C THR A 207 -25.49 -16.84 -11.94
N PRO A 208 -26.14 -17.40 -12.98
CA PRO A 208 -26.08 -16.87 -14.35
C PRO A 208 -26.61 -15.44 -14.53
N ASP A 209 -27.55 -15.00 -13.69
CA ASP A 209 -28.18 -13.67 -13.78
C ASP A 209 -27.31 -12.53 -13.20
N VAL A 210 -26.19 -12.85 -12.54
CA VAL A 210 -25.33 -11.87 -11.87
C VAL A 210 -24.12 -11.54 -12.74
N GLN A 211 -24.03 -10.28 -13.18
CA GLN A 211 -22.97 -9.80 -14.08
C GLN A 211 -21.57 -9.82 -13.45
N ALA A 212 -20.54 -9.86 -14.30
CA ALA A 212 -19.14 -9.76 -13.87
C ALA A 212 -18.74 -8.32 -13.54
N VAL A 213 -17.89 -8.15 -12.53
CA VAL A 213 -17.34 -6.85 -12.12
C VAL A 213 -15.83 -6.91 -12.20
N THR A 214 -15.21 -5.96 -12.91
CA THR A 214 -13.75 -5.89 -13.05
C THR A 214 -13.21 -4.63 -12.37
N VAL A 215 -12.18 -4.79 -11.54
CA VAL A 215 -11.50 -3.70 -10.84
C VAL A 215 -9.98 -3.82 -10.94
N ASN A 216 -9.29 -2.71 -10.77
CA ASN A 216 -7.84 -2.66 -10.67
C ASN A 216 -7.47 -2.62 -9.19
N MET A 217 -6.78 -3.68 -8.74
CA MET A 217 -6.28 -3.81 -7.37
C MET A 217 -4.79 -3.53 -7.35
N HIS A 218 -4.42 -2.50 -6.60
CA HIS A 218 -3.05 -2.07 -6.43
C HIS A 218 -2.49 -2.56 -5.09
N GLN A 219 -1.24 -3.01 -5.11
CA GLN A 219 -0.52 -3.56 -3.96
C GLN A 219 0.91 -3.01 -3.94
N SER A 220 1.35 -2.55 -2.78
CA SER A 220 2.66 -1.93 -2.57
C SER A 220 3.38 -2.61 -1.42
N PHE A 221 4.64 -2.99 -1.63
CA PHE A 221 5.56 -3.40 -0.57
C PHE A 221 6.50 -2.23 -0.29
N VAL A 222 6.44 -1.68 0.91
CA VAL A 222 7.08 -0.40 1.26
C VAL A 222 8.08 -0.61 2.40
N ALA A 223 9.26 -0.02 2.27
CA ALA A 223 10.24 0.03 3.34
C ALA A 223 9.67 0.79 4.56
N LEU A 224 9.77 0.18 5.74
CA LEU A 224 9.41 0.87 6.98
C LEU A 224 10.44 1.97 7.31
N PRO A 225 10.04 3.05 8.00
CA PRO A 225 10.96 4.05 8.50
C PRO A 225 12.00 3.46 9.46
N GLU A 226 13.15 4.14 9.53
CA GLU A 226 14.17 3.91 10.55
C GLU A 226 13.62 4.21 11.96
N ASP A 227 14.28 3.68 12.98
CA ASP A 227 13.89 3.89 14.37
C ASP A 227 14.04 5.37 14.82
N GLY A 228 13.70 5.65 16.09
CA GLY A 228 13.83 6.98 16.68
C GLY A 228 12.67 7.94 16.35
N PHE A 229 11.51 7.42 15.95
CA PHE A 229 10.30 8.23 15.87
C PHE A 229 9.77 8.54 17.26
N GLU A 230 9.66 9.82 17.59
CA GLU A 230 9.02 10.25 18.83
C GLU A 230 7.51 10.38 18.65
N MET A 231 6.78 9.41 19.21
CA MET A 231 5.34 9.45 19.31
C MET A 231 4.88 10.61 20.21
N ARG A 232 3.76 11.25 19.85
CA ARG A 232 3.18 12.35 20.63
C ARG A 232 1.80 11.96 21.13
N LYS A 233 1.54 12.18 22.42
CA LYS A 233 0.26 11.86 23.07
C LYS A 233 -0.91 12.53 22.34
N PHE A 234 -1.99 11.77 22.16
CA PHE A 234 -3.24 12.26 21.59
C PHE A 234 -4.01 13.11 22.62
N ASP A 235 -4.49 14.27 22.18
CA ASP A 235 -5.46 15.08 22.92
C ASP A 235 -6.77 15.15 22.12
N PRO A 236 -7.92 14.78 22.70
CA PRO A 236 -9.21 14.78 22.00
C PRO A 236 -9.69 16.18 21.55
N ARG A 237 -9.11 17.25 22.09
CA ARG A 237 -9.38 18.63 21.64
C ARG A 237 -8.58 18.99 20.38
N SER A 238 -7.62 18.17 20.00
CA SER A 238 -6.89 18.33 18.74
C SER A 238 -7.63 17.66 17.59
N SER A 239 -7.53 18.21 16.38
CA SER A 239 -8.05 17.61 15.15
C SER A 239 -7.13 16.53 14.56
N SER A 240 -6.16 16.03 15.34
CA SER A 240 -5.17 15.06 14.86
C SER A 240 -5.78 13.66 14.71
N VAL A 241 -5.24 12.87 13.77
CA VAL A 241 -5.62 11.46 13.61
C VAL A 241 -5.07 10.66 14.79
N GLN A 242 -5.94 9.95 15.50
CA GLN A 242 -5.55 9.09 16.62
C GLN A 242 -4.91 7.79 16.11
N PHE A 243 -3.70 7.50 16.59
CA PHE A 243 -3.08 6.18 16.57
C PHE A 243 -3.22 5.54 17.96
N ARG A 244 -3.51 4.24 18.03
CA ARG A 244 -3.72 3.54 19.31
C ARG A 244 -3.20 2.12 19.26
N TYR A 245 -2.69 1.65 20.39
CA TYR A 245 -2.29 0.26 20.62
C TYR A 245 -2.41 -0.06 22.11
N MET A 246 -2.36 -1.35 22.44
CA MET A 246 -2.35 -1.84 23.81
C MET A 246 -0.92 -2.28 24.17
N ASP A 247 -0.39 -1.67 25.23
CA ASP A 247 0.94 -1.94 25.78
C ASP A 247 0.82 -2.76 27.06
N PHE A 248 1.09 -4.05 26.97
CA PHE A 248 1.01 -5.00 28.08
C PHE A 248 2.15 -4.85 29.10
N SER A 249 3.17 -4.05 28.79
CA SER A 249 4.21 -3.66 29.75
C SER A 249 3.88 -2.37 30.50
N ALA A 250 2.72 -1.76 30.23
CA ALA A 250 2.33 -0.52 30.90
C ALA A 250 2.24 -0.71 32.42
N PRO A 251 2.81 0.21 33.23
CA PRO A 251 2.68 0.16 34.69
C PRO A 251 1.21 0.14 35.12
N MET A 252 0.89 -0.50 36.25
CA MET A 252 -0.49 -0.63 36.75
C MET A 252 -1.22 0.71 36.96
N ALA A 253 -0.48 1.78 37.25
CA ALA A 253 -1.04 3.12 37.43
C ALA A 253 -1.29 3.87 36.11
N GLU A 254 -0.88 3.31 34.97
CA GLU A 254 -1.06 3.90 33.65
C GLU A 254 -2.10 3.15 32.81
N PRO A 255 -2.77 3.83 31.87
CA PRO A 255 -3.62 3.14 30.91
C PRO A 255 -2.81 2.18 30.04
N ILE A 256 -3.30 0.94 29.95
CA ILE A 256 -2.78 -0.09 29.03
C ILE A 256 -2.97 0.32 27.56
N VAL A 257 -4.03 1.07 27.26
CA VAL A 257 -4.27 1.61 25.92
C VAL A 257 -3.52 2.92 25.75
N LYS A 258 -2.45 2.89 24.95
CA LYS A 258 -1.70 4.08 24.55
C LYS A 258 -2.40 4.75 23.36
N ARG A 259 -2.51 6.08 23.42
CA ARG A 259 -3.14 6.91 22.38
C ARG A 259 -2.19 8.03 21.99
N THR A 260 -1.78 8.06 20.73
CA THR A 260 -0.87 9.04 20.17
C THR A 260 -1.44 9.61 18.87
N ILE A 261 -0.76 10.57 18.27
CA ILE A 261 -1.17 11.14 16.98
C ILE A 261 -0.37 10.50 15.84
N SER A 262 -1.03 10.25 14.72
CA SER A 262 -0.32 10.00 13.46
C SER A 262 0.26 11.31 12.94
N ARG A 263 1.55 11.33 12.60
CA ARG A 263 2.22 12.54 12.11
C ARG A 263 3.44 12.24 11.26
N HIS A 264 3.80 13.18 10.40
CA HIS A 264 5.11 13.20 9.76
C HIS A 264 6.22 13.37 10.80
N ARG A 265 7.35 12.69 10.60
CA ARG A 265 8.55 12.92 11.40
C ARG A 265 9.10 14.31 11.09
N LEU A 266 9.22 15.12 12.13
CA LEU A 266 9.77 16.47 12.00
C LEU A 266 10.63 16.80 13.23
N GLN A 267 11.89 17.10 12.98
CA GLN A 267 12.90 17.39 13.99
C GLN A 267 13.70 18.62 13.57
N LYS A 268 13.99 19.50 14.53
CA LYS A 268 14.85 20.68 14.32
C LYS A 268 16.30 20.23 14.16
N LYS A 269 17.05 20.84 13.24
CA LYS A 269 18.52 20.71 13.18
C LYS A 269 19.18 21.19 14.48
N ASN A 270 18.69 22.29 15.06
CA ASN A 270 19.07 22.76 16.39
C ASN A 270 17.85 22.71 17.33
N PRO A 271 17.73 21.68 18.19
CA PRO A 271 16.59 21.52 19.09
C PRO A 271 16.41 22.67 20.09
N ASN A 272 17.49 23.33 20.49
CA ASN A 272 17.49 24.38 21.52
C ASN A 272 17.21 25.77 20.95
N ALA A 273 17.23 25.94 19.61
CA ALA A 273 16.93 27.22 19.00
C ALA A 273 15.42 27.47 18.96
N ALA A 274 15.02 28.71 19.27
CA ALA A 274 13.63 29.15 19.12
C ALA A 274 13.10 28.88 17.70
N MET A 275 13.93 29.21 16.70
CA MET A 275 13.70 28.94 15.28
C MET A 275 14.82 28.06 14.71
N SER A 276 14.48 26.97 14.01
CA SER A 276 15.47 26.11 13.35
C SER A 276 14.91 25.52 12.07
N GLU A 277 15.76 25.30 11.07
CA GLU A 277 15.42 24.44 9.93
C GLU A 277 15.11 23.01 10.40
N ALA A 278 14.31 22.30 9.62
CA ALA A 278 14.06 20.87 9.80
C ALA A 278 15.24 20.04 9.30
N ILE A 279 15.52 18.90 9.96
CA ILE A 279 16.47 17.90 9.45
C ILE A 279 15.98 17.34 8.11
N LYS A 280 14.71 16.96 8.04
CA LYS A 280 14.00 16.57 6.82
C LYS A 280 12.72 17.40 6.72
N PRO A 281 12.58 18.32 5.75
CA PRO A 281 11.33 19.06 5.55
C PRO A 281 10.24 18.13 5.00
N ILE A 282 8.99 18.45 5.31
CA ILE A 282 7.81 17.80 4.76
C ILE A 282 7.53 18.46 3.41
N VAL A 283 7.68 17.70 2.33
CA VAL A 283 7.42 18.21 0.97
C VAL A 283 6.26 17.45 0.36
N TYR A 284 5.22 18.18 -0.03
CA TYR A 284 4.10 17.67 -0.82
C TYR A 284 4.20 18.18 -2.26
N TYR A 285 3.84 17.31 -3.19
CA TYR A 285 3.97 17.54 -4.62
C TYR A 285 2.60 17.51 -5.30
N LEU A 286 2.24 18.62 -5.96
CA LEU A 286 1.06 18.73 -6.80
C LEU A 286 1.29 18.03 -8.13
N SER A 287 0.32 17.23 -8.59
CA SER A 287 0.38 16.63 -9.92
C SER A 287 0.56 17.67 -11.02
N ARG A 288 1.40 17.36 -12.02
CA ARG A 288 1.70 18.24 -13.16
C ARG A 288 0.48 18.55 -14.03
N GLY A 289 -0.52 17.67 -14.03
CA GLY A 289 -1.73 17.75 -14.85
C GLY A 289 -2.77 18.78 -14.41
N VAL A 290 -2.53 19.54 -13.34
CA VAL A 290 -3.41 20.66 -12.97
C VAL A 290 -3.27 21.78 -14.00
N PRO A 291 -4.36 22.29 -14.59
CA PRO A 291 -4.28 23.41 -15.53
C PRO A 291 -4.12 24.76 -14.80
N GLU A 292 -3.55 25.75 -15.48
CA GLU A 292 -3.69 27.15 -15.04
C GLU A 292 -5.13 27.65 -15.25
N PRO A 293 -5.64 28.58 -14.42
CA PRO A 293 -4.98 29.24 -13.28
C PRO A 293 -5.00 28.43 -11.96
N ILE A 294 -5.67 27.27 -11.94
CA ILE A 294 -5.89 26.46 -10.73
C ILE A 294 -4.55 25.98 -10.13
N LYS A 295 -3.57 25.67 -10.97
CA LYS A 295 -2.24 25.24 -10.50
C LYS A 295 -1.58 26.31 -9.63
N THR A 296 -1.53 27.55 -10.10
CA THR A 296 -0.97 28.67 -9.34
C THR A 296 -1.69 28.85 -7.99
N ALA A 297 -3.02 28.81 -8.00
CA ALA A 297 -3.85 28.87 -6.80
C ALA A 297 -3.51 27.77 -5.78
N LEU A 298 -3.49 26.51 -6.22
CA LEU A 298 -3.19 25.37 -5.35
C LEU A 298 -1.76 25.40 -4.80
N LEU A 299 -0.78 25.84 -5.61
CA LEU A 299 0.60 25.98 -5.15
C LEU A 299 0.70 27.03 -4.05
N SER A 300 0.09 28.20 -4.26
CA SER A 300 0.06 29.29 -3.28
C SER A 300 -0.65 28.89 -1.99
N GLY A 301 -1.89 28.39 -2.08
CA GLY A 301 -2.67 27.98 -0.92
C GLY A 301 -2.05 26.82 -0.15
N GLY A 302 -1.43 25.85 -0.85
CA GLY A 302 -0.68 24.78 -0.21
C GLY A 302 0.50 25.29 0.62
N MET A 303 1.20 26.33 0.16
CA MET A 303 2.32 26.92 0.90
C MET A 303 1.91 27.63 2.19
N TRP A 304 0.64 28.04 2.37
CA TRP A 304 0.17 28.70 3.60
C TRP A 304 0.34 27.83 4.84
N TRP A 305 0.33 26.50 4.70
CA TRP A 305 0.58 25.58 5.81
C TRP A 305 1.95 25.81 6.47
N ASN A 306 2.95 26.30 5.72
CA ASN A 306 4.26 26.60 6.29
C ASN A 306 4.20 27.68 7.39
N GLN A 307 3.21 28.57 7.37
CA GLN A 307 3.01 29.57 8.43
C GLN A 307 2.78 28.91 9.79
N ALA A 308 2.03 27.79 9.83
CA ALA A 308 1.81 27.04 11.07
C ALA A 308 3.10 26.37 11.57
N PHE A 309 3.97 25.91 10.67
CA PHE A 309 5.27 25.35 11.04
C PHE A 309 6.25 26.43 11.50
N GLU A 310 6.21 27.62 10.91
CA GLU A 310 6.97 28.80 11.37
C GLU A 310 6.53 29.24 12.75
N ALA A 311 5.22 29.30 13.01
CA ALA A 311 4.69 29.54 14.35
C ALA A 311 5.12 28.46 15.37
N ALA A 312 5.31 27.22 14.92
CA ALA A 312 5.87 26.13 15.73
C ALA A 312 7.41 26.18 15.87
N GLY A 313 8.06 27.24 15.39
CA GLY A 313 9.50 27.47 15.50
C GLY A 313 10.34 26.74 14.45
N PHE A 314 9.76 26.35 13.32
CA PHE A 314 10.50 25.77 12.19
C PHE A 314 10.69 26.75 11.05
N LYS A 315 11.88 26.77 10.45
CA LYS A 315 12.15 27.51 9.23
C LYS A 315 11.91 26.62 8.01
N ASN A 316 10.96 26.99 7.14
CA ASN A 316 10.68 26.34 5.85
C ASN A 316 10.53 24.80 5.95
N ALA A 317 9.86 24.33 7.01
CA ALA A 317 9.71 22.91 7.29
C ALA A 317 8.61 22.24 6.47
N PHE A 318 7.65 23.01 5.95
CA PHE A 318 6.63 22.49 5.06
C PHE A 318 6.74 23.17 3.70
N GLN A 319 6.73 22.37 2.64
CA GLN A 319 6.90 22.84 1.28
C GLN A 319 5.84 22.21 0.39
N PHE A 320 5.34 23.00 -0.55
CA PHE A 320 4.36 22.55 -1.53
C PHE A 320 4.85 22.94 -2.92
N LYS A 321 5.10 21.95 -3.78
CA LYS A 321 5.78 22.13 -5.07
C LYS A 321 5.05 21.38 -6.17
N GLU A 322 5.33 21.70 -7.42
CA GLU A 322 4.93 20.83 -8.52
C GLU A 322 5.77 19.54 -8.48
N LEU A 323 5.16 18.40 -8.79
CA LEU A 323 5.88 17.14 -8.94
C LEU A 323 6.98 17.28 -10.01
N PRO A 324 8.24 16.91 -9.69
CA PRO A 324 9.34 17.01 -10.65
C PRO A 324 9.05 16.25 -11.94
N GLU A 325 9.59 16.72 -13.05
CA GLU A 325 9.52 15.99 -14.31
C GLU A 325 10.18 14.62 -14.18
N GLY A 326 9.55 13.58 -14.73
CA GLY A 326 10.00 12.19 -14.61
C GLY A 326 9.79 11.53 -13.25
N ALA A 327 9.40 12.27 -12.20
CA ALA A 327 9.03 11.65 -10.93
C ALA A 327 7.67 10.95 -11.03
N ASP A 328 7.60 9.73 -10.51
CA ASP A 328 6.38 8.93 -10.52
C ASP A 328 5.60 9.11 -9.21
N PRO A 329 4.29 9.39 -9.25
CA PRO A 329 3.48 9.57 -8.04
C PRO A 329 3.34 8.30 -7.19
N MET A 330 3.69 7.12 -7.71
CA MET A 330 3.68 5.87 -6.95
C MET A 330 4.94 5.71 -6.08
N ASP A 331 6.05 6.37 -6.41
CA ASP A 331 7.28 6.33 -5.60
C ASP A 331 7.01 6.88 -4.19
N ILE A 332 7.31 6.08 -3.16
CA ILE A 332 6.99 6.39 -1.76
C ILE A 332 7.70 7.66 -1.27
N ARG A 333 8.79 8.06 -1.93
CA ARG A 333 9.61 9.23 -1.55
C ARG A 333 8.90 10.56 -1.78
N TYR A 334 7.78 10.58 -2.52
CA TYR A 334 7.00 11.79 -2.79
C TYR A 334 5.64 11.72 -2.09
N ASN A 335 5.36 12.67 -1.19
CA ASN A 335 3.98 12.93 -0.77
C ASN A 335 3.26 13.62 -1.92
N VAL A 336 2.10 13.13 -2.33
CA VAL A 336 1.46 13.61 -3.57
C VAL A 336 0.04 14.11 -3.34
N VAL A 337 -0.28 15.20 -4.03
CA VAL A 337 -1.64 15.70 -4.21
C VAL A 337 -2.05 15.42 -5.66
N ASN A 338 -2.85 14.38 -5.82
CA ASN A 338 -3.32 13.88 -7.09
C ASN A 338 -4.46 14.73 -7.62
N TRP A 339 -4.27 15.33 -8.80
CA TRP A 339 -5.34 15.96 -9.56
C TRP A 339 -6.10 14.90 -10.35
N ILE A 340 -7.39 14.75 -10.08
CA ILE A 340 -8.19 13.68 -10.67
C ILE A 340 -9.52 14.18 -11.24
N THR A 341 -9.90 13.66 -12.40
CA THR A 341 -11.22 13.90 -12.99
C THR A 341 -12.09 12.65 -12.80
N ARG A 342 -13.28 12.84 -12.24
CA ARG A 342 -14.28 11.78 -12.05
C ARG A 342 -15.65 12.36 -12.36
N SER A 343 -16.51 11.60 -13.02
CA SER A 343 -17.95 11.81 -12.93
C SER A 343 -18.42 11.16 -11.62
N GLY A 344 -19.17 11.89 -10.80
CA GLY A 344 -19.87 11.30 -9.66
C GLY A 344 -21.37 11.54 -9.74
N SER A 345 -22.13 10.94 -8.83
CA SER A 345 -23.58 11.13 -8.72
C SER A 345 -23.96 11.50 -7.27
N PRO A 346 -24.58 12.67 -7.03
CA PRO A 346 -24.80 13.75 -8.00
C PRO A 346 -23.44 14.27 -8.52
N ALA A 347 -23.41 15.01 -9.64
CA ALA A 347 -22.27 15.39 -10.51
C ALA A 347 -20.92 15.83 -9.89
N ARG A 348 -20.38 15.11 -8.91
CA ARG A 348 -19.20 15.47 -8.10
C ARG A 348 -18.48 14.25 -7.58
N ALA A 349 -17.16 14.34 -7.44
CA ALA A 349 -16.38 13.43 -6.60
C ALA A 349 -15.85 14.16 -5.36
N PHE A 350 -15.77 13.47 -4.22
CA PHE A 350 -15.16 14.05 -3.03
C PHE A 350 -13.63 14.03 -3.14
N SER A 351 -13.00 15.07 -2.59
CA SER A 351 -11.57 15.06 -2.27
C SER A 351 -11.36 14.30 -0.95
N PHE A 352 -10.27 13.54 -0.87
CA PHE A 352 -9.94 12.76 0.33
C PHE A 352 -8.43 12.72 0.54
N GLY A 353 -8.03 12.74 1.82
CA GLY A 353 -6.65 12.51 2.25
C GLY A 353 -6.51 11.12 2.83
N SER A 354 -5.44 10.42 2.46
CA SER A 354 -5.01 9.17 3.05
C SER A 354 -3.50 9.22 3.32
N SER A 355 -2.98 8.23 4.01
CA SER A 355 -1.56 8.15 4.34
C SER A 355 -1.09 6.71 4.49
N TYR A 356 0.12 6.44 3.98
CA TYR A 356 0.89 5.27 4.38
C TYR A 356 1.44 5.57 5.77
N THR A 357 1.05 4.77 6.75
CA THR A 357 1.41 4.99 8.16
C THR A 357 2.12 3.76 8.70
N ASP A 358 3.21 3.97 9.42
CA ASP A 358 3.90 2.90 10.14
C ASP A 358 2.99 2.36 11.26
N PRO A 359 2.56 1.09 11.20
CA PRO A 359 1.65 0.50 12.20
C PRO A 359 2.32 0.26 13.56
N ARG A 360 3.62 0.51 13.69
CA ARG A 360 4.37 0.43 14.95
C ARG A 360 4.34 1.77 15.70
N THR A 361 4.28 2.90 15.01
CA THR A 361 4.54 4.21 15.63
C THR A 361 3.51 5.28 15.29
N GLY A 362 2.69 5.09 14.27
CA GLY A 362 1.85 6.15 13.72
C GLY A 362 2.62 7.16 12.86
N GLU A 363 3.89 6.92 12.54
CA GLU A 363 4.66 7.77 11.63
C GLU A 363 4.04 7.75 10.23
N ILE A 364 3.73 8.93 9.68
CA ILE A 364 3.29 9.04 8.29
C ILE A 364 4.53 8.89 7.39
N ILE A 365 4.53 7.84 6.57
CA ILE A 365 5.56 7.52 5.58
C ILE A 365 5.32 8.32 4.29
N LYS A 366 4.07 8.37 3.85
CA LYS A 366 3.63 9.11 2.66
C LYS A 366 2.22 9.63 2.85
N GLY A 367 2.01 10.93 2.64
CA GLY A 367 0.71 11.52 2.44
C GLY A 367 0.25 11.37 0.99
N VAL A 368 -1.00 10.93 0.80
CA VAL A 368 -1.64 10.85 -0.51
C VAL A 368 -2.97 11.57 -0.45
N VAL A 369 -3.06 12.69 -1.16
CA VAL A 369 -4.29 13.45 -1.29
C VAL A 369 -4.85 13.23 -2.68
N THR A 370 -6.17 13.10 -2.76
CA THR A 370 -6.91 13.05 -4.01
C THR A 370 -7.79 14.29 -4.06
N LEU A 371 -7.55 15.15 -5.06
CA LEU A 371 -8.24 16.42 -5.25
C LEU A 371 -9.10 16.35 -6.51
N GLY A 372 -10.42 16.51 -6.35
CA GLY A 372 -11.37 16.53 -7.47
C GLY A 372 -11.14 17.73 -8.38
N SER A 373 -11.05 17.47 -9.69
CA SER A 373 -10.71 18.51 -10.68
C SER A 373 -11.78 19.58 -10.86
N ASP A 374 -12.99 19.33 -10.38
CA ASP A 374 -14.18 20.19 -10.44
C ASP A 374 -14.33 21.09 -9.22
N ARG A 375 -13.46 20.97 -8.20
CA ARG A 375 -13.63 21.66 -6.90
C ARG A 375 -13.78 23.17 -7.02
N HIS A 376 -12.94 23.82 -7.84
CA HIS A 376 -12.99 25.25 -8.11
C HIS A 376 -14.36 25.72 -8.64
N ARG A 377 -15.04 24.90 -9.46
CA ARG A 377 -16.39 25.22 -9.96
C ARG A 377 -17.42 25.21 -8.84
N GLN A 378 -17.25 24.33 -7.86
CA GLN A 378 -18.13 24.29 -6.70
C GLN A 378 -17.92 25.50 -5.80
N ASP A 379 -16.67 25.87 -5.54
CA ASP A 379 -16.37 27.06 -4.73
C ASP A 379 -16.91 28.33 -5.42
N TYR A 380 -16.82 28.40 -6.75
CA TYR A 380 -17.49 29.42 -7.57
C TYR A 380 -19.02 29.41 -7.40
N LEU A 381 -19.68 28.25 -7.46
CA LEU A 381 -21.13 28.14 -7.26
C LEU A 381 -21.55 28.54 -5.84
N ILE A 382 -20.75 28.19 -4.82
CA ILE A 382 -21.00 28.61 -3.43
C ILE A 382 -20.92 30.14 -3.34
N ALA A 383 -19.87 30.73 -3.91
CA ALA A 383 -19.69 32.18 -3.94
C ALA A 383 -20.85 32.89 -4.67
N ILE A 384 -21.30 32.37 -5.81
CA ILE A 384 -22.50 32.87 -6.51
C ILE A 384 -23.74 32.78 -5.63
N GLY A 385 -23.97 31.64 -4.98
CA GLY A 385 -25.14 31.43 -4.12
C GLY A 385 -25.19 32.41 -2.93
N LEU A 386 -24.03 32.76 -2.39
CA LEU A 386 -23.89 33.73 -1.30
C LEU A 386 -24.04 35.18 -1.78
N MET A 387 -23.46 35.52 -2.95
CA MET A 387 -23.46 36.89 -3.48
C MET A 387 -24.73 37.24 -4.26
N GLN A 388 -25.47 36.23 -4.72
CA GLN A 388 -26.69 36.35 -5.54
C GLN A 388 -26.58 37.42 -6.64
N PRO A 389 -25.57 37.38 -7.52
CA PRO A 389 -25.29 38.42 -8.50
C PRO A 389 -26.30 38.46 -9.66
N TYR A 390 -27.38 37.69 -9.58
CA TYR A 390 -28.40 37.53 -10.62
C TYR A 390 -29.34 38.74 -10.69
N ILE A 391 -28.78 39.86 -11.12
CA ILE A 391 -29.56 41.02 -11.56
C ILE A 391 -29.64 40.92 -13.09
N ASP A 392 -30.85 40.88 -13.65
CA ASP A 392 -31.07 40.69 -15.09
C ASP A 392 -30.18 41.60 -15.95
N GLY A 393 -29.50 40.98 -16.93
CA GLY A 393 -28.62 41.67 -17.88
C GLY A 393 -27.23 42.07 -17.36
N LYS A 394 -26.91 41.85 -16.08
CA LYS A 394 -25.55 42.11 -15.54
C LYS A 394 -24.68 40.86 -15.60
N LYS A 395 -23.41 41.05 -15.97
CA LYS A 395 -22.40 39.99 -15.91
C LYS A 395 -22.10 39.64 -14.45
N ILE A 396 -21.79 38.36 -14.20
CA ILE A 396 -21.31 37.90 -12.90
C ILE A 396 -19.98 38.62 -12.58
N PRO A 397 -19.82 39.21 -11.40
CA PRO A 397 -18.58 39.88 -11.00
C PRO A 397 -17.37 38.94 -11.04
N LYS A 398 -16.21 39.45 -11.47
CA LYS A 398 -14.96 38.68 -11.61
C LYS A 398 -14.40 38.24 -10.25
N GLU A 399 -14.69 38.99 -9.21
CA GLU A 399 -14.32 38.76 -7.82
C GLU A 399 -14.80 37.38 -7.32
N ILE A 400 -15.87 36.84 -7.90
CA ILE A 400 -16.39 35.51 -7.58
C ILE A 400 -15.49 34.40 -8.15
N GLU A 401 -14.93 34.61 -9.35
CA GLU A 401 -13.93 33.70 -9.91
C GLU A 401 -12.61 33.80 -9.12
N GLU A 402 -12.20 35.02 -8.75
CA GLU A 402 -11.02 35.24 -7.92
C GLU A 402 -11.16 34.61 -6.53
N LEU A 403 -12.35 34.63 -5.91
CA LEU A 403 -12.61 33.93 -4.65
C LEU A 403 -12.53 32.41 -4.79
N ALA A 404 -12.96 31.85 -5.94
CA ALA A 404 -12.89 30.41 -6.17
C ALA A 404 -11.46 29.89 -6.40
N LEU A 405 -10.51 30.81 -6.66
CA LEU A 405 -9.11 30.53 -6.94
C LEU A 405 -8.17 30.98 -5.80
N ASN A 406 -8.69 31.57 -4.72
CA ASN A 406 -7.93 31.94 -3.52
C ASN A 406 -8.36 31.09 -2.34
#